data_AF-A0A6I3SGF7-F1
#
_entry.id   AF-A0A6I3SGF7-F1
#
_cell.length_a   1.000
_cell.length_b   1.000
_cell.length_c   1.000
_cell.angle_alpha   90.00
_cell.angle_beta   90.00
_cell.angle_gamma   90.00
#
_symmetry.space_group_name_H-M   'P 1'
#
loop_
_entity.id
_entity.type
_entity.pdbx_description
1 polymer ?
#
loop_
_entity_poly.entity_id
_entity_poly.type
_entity_poly.pdbx_seq_one_letter_code
_entity_poly.pdbx_strand_id
1 'polypeptide(L)' 'MQIPYCEHCGATDTQGAICGHCDSMYCYDCMEKKQINMFVCKKCGRFICAACRTGMDDCTQVPTKTER' A
#
# COMPACT_ATOMS: atom_id res chain seq x y z
N MET A 1 -1.29 6.24 9.09
CA MET A 1 -0.58 7.32 8.36
C MET A 1 -1.62 8.22 7.74
N GLN A 2 -1.39 9.53 7.60
CA GLN A 2 -2.31 10.39 6.84
C GLN A 2 -1.95 10.32 5.35
N ILE A 3 -2.96 10.08 4.50
CA ILE A 3 -2.82 10.05 3.04
C ILE A 3 -3.60 11.23 2.45
N PRO A 4 -3.05 11.88 1.40
CA PRO A 4 -3.71 13.02 0.76
C PRO A 4 -4.98 12.61 0.00
N TYR A 5 -5.05 11.38 -0.50
CA TYR A 5 -6.12 10.89 -1.36
C TYR A 5 -6.26 9.37 -1.26
N CYS A 6 -7.48 8.85 -1.30
CA CYS A 6 -7.78 7.42 -1.39
C CYS A 6 -8.21 7.07 -2.82
N GLU A 7 -7.44 6.20 -3.48
CA GLU A 7 -7.70 5.74 -4.86
C GLU A 7 -9.02 4.99 -5.01
N HIS A 8 -9.58 4.46 -3.92
CA HIS A 8 -10.79 3.65 -3.98
C HIS A 8 -12.08 4.47 -3.84
N CYS A 9 -12.11 5.45 -2.94
CA CYS A 9 -13.32 6.21 -2.63
C CYS A 9 -13.21 7.71 -2.89
N GLY A 10 -12.03 8.20 -3.27
CA GLY A 10 -11.77 9.62 -3.51
C GLY A 10 -11.66 10.48 -2.24
N ALA A 11 -11.69 9.88 -1.05
CA ALA A 11 -11.57 10.64 0.20
C ALA A 11 -10.18 11.29 0.30
N THR A 12 -10.14 12.56 0.66
CA THR A 12 -8.92 13.34 0.89
C THR A 12 -8.64 13.51 2.38
N ASP A 13 -7.38 13.81 2.73
CA ASP A 13 -6.95 14.11 4.11
C ASP A 13 -7.40 13.07 5.15
N THR A 14 -7.29 11.80 4.78
CA THR A 14 -7.80 10.68 5.58
C THR A 14 -6.66 9.79 6.08
N GLN A 15 -6.94 8.95 7.07
CA GLN A 15 -5.97 7.97 7.54
C GLN A 15 -5.99 6.71 6.66
N GLY A 16 -4.80 6.23 6.30
CA GLY A 16 -4.65 5.10 5.43
C GLY A 16 -3.23 4.56 5.38
N ALA A 17 -2.99 3.73 4.37
CA ALA A 17 -1.68 3.18 4.06
C ALA A 17 -1.40 3.27 2.55
N ILE A 18 -0.12 3.30 2.24
CA ILE A 18 0.40 3.46 0.88
C ILE A 18 1.11 2.16 0.50
N CYS A 19 0.81 1.63 -0.67
CA CYS A 19 1.54 0.50 -1.22
C CYS A 19 2.95 0.96 -1.61
N GLY A 20 3.98 0.42 -0.97
CA GLY A 20 5.38 0.79 -1.25
C GLY A 20 5.92 0.31 -2.60
N HIS A 21 5.09 -0.31 -3.45
CA HIS A 21 5.46 -0.76 -4.79
C HIS A 21 4.78 0.05 -5.91
N CYS A 22 3.45 0.20 -5.85
CA CYS A 22 2.69 0.94 -6.86
C CYS A 22 2.29 2.35 -6.40
N ASP A 23 2.70 2.77 -5.20
CA ASP A 23 2.35 4.04 -4.56
C ASP A 23 0.84 4.30 -4.42
N SER A 24 -0.01 3.30 -4.66
CA SER A 24 -1.46 3.41 -4.48
C SER A 24 -1.80 3.61 -3.00
N MET A 25 -2.73 4.54 -2.76
CA MET A 25 -3.12 4.98 -1.43
C MET A 25 -4.54 4.53 -1.12
N TYR A 26 -4.73 3.87 0.02
CA TYR A 26 -6.03 3.40 0.47
C TYR A 26 -6.30 3.89 1.89
N CYS A 27 -7.49 4.40 2.15
CA CYS A 27 -7.90 4.76 3.50
C CYS A 27 -8.27 3.53 4.32
N TYR A 28 -8.10 3.60 5.65
CA TYR A 28 -8.39 2.48 6.54
C TYR A 28 -9.88 2.10 6.52
N ASP A 29 -10.77 3.08 6.37
CA ASP A 29 -12.20 2.85 6.16
C ASP A 29 -12.47 1.93 4.95
N CYS A 30 -11.79 2.16 3.83
CA CYS A 30 -11.94 1.30 2.65
C CYS A 30 -11.29 -0.06 2.87
N MET A 31 -10.15 -0.13 3.56
CA MET A 31 -9.55 -1.42 3.89
C MET A 31 -10.47 -2.29 4.71
N GLU A 32 -11.12 -1.72 5.73
CA GLU A 32 -12.06 -2.44 6.58
C GLU A 32 -13.36 -2.81 5.85
N LYS A 33 -14.01 -1.83 5.20
CA LYS A 33 -15.32 -2.03 4.55
C LYS A 33 -15.27 -2.85 3.27
N LYS A 34 -14.18 -2.75 2.51
CA LYS A 34 -14.04 -3.37 1.17
C LYS A 34 -13.08 -4.55 1.17
N GLN A 35 -12.56 -4.95 2.34
CA GLN A 35 -11.58 -6.02 2.49
C GLN A 35 -10.35 -5.80 1.58
N ILE A 36 -9.90 -4.55 1.45
CA ILE A 36 -8.67 -4.24 0.71
C ILE A 36 -7.50 -4.74 1.55
N ASN A 37 -7.01 -5.93 1.20
CA ASN A 37 -5.91 -6.55 1.92
C ASN A 37 -4.58 -5.86 1.59
N MET A 38 -3.97 -5.26 2.59
CA MET A 38 -2.58 -4.82 2.57
C MET A 38 -1.74 -5.75 3.43
N PHE A 39 -0.56 -6.11 2.93
CA PHE A 39 0.36 -7.02 3.57
C PHE A 39 1.67 -6.32 3.84
N VAL A 40 2.31 -6.62 4.96
CA VAL A 40 3.67 -6.17 5.22
C VAL A 40 4.64 -7.16 4.56
N CYS A 41 5.48 -6.70 3.63
CA CYS A 41 6.58 -7.52 3.14
C CYS A 41 7.55 -7.80 4.31
N LYS A 42 7.77 -9.08 4.65
CA LYS A 42 8.66 -9.47 5.74
C LYS A 42 10.16 -9.18 5.50
N LYS A 43 10.56 -8.90 4.25
CA LYS A 43 11.96 -8.57 3.90
C LYS A 43 12.28 -7.08 4.01
N CYS A 44 11.45 -6.20 3.44
CA CYS A 44 11.67 -4.74 3.45
C CYS A 44 10.79 -3.97 4.43
N GLY A 45 9.85 -4.63 5.11
CA GLY A 45 8.96 -4.02 6.10
C GLY A 45 7.90 -3.08 5.54
N ARG A 46 7.76 -2.97 4.21
CA ARG A 46 6.81 -2.05 3.57
C ARG A 46 5.44 -2.69 3.37
N PHE A 47 4.39 -1.86 3.36
CA PHE A 47 3.04 -2.28 3.00
C PHE A 47 2.92 -2.50 1.49
N ILE A 48 2.28 -3.58 1.08
CA ILE A 48 2.05 -3.99 -0.31
C ILE A 48 0.57 -4.37 -0.46
N CYS A 49 -0.12 -3.88 -1.48
CA CYS A 49 -1.50 -4.27 -1.73
C CYS A 49 -1.58 -5.71 -2.28
N ALA A 50 -2.73 -6.37 -2.08
CA ALA A 50 -2.94 -7.74 -2.56
C ALA A 50 -2.66 -7.94 -4.05
N ALA A 51 -3.03 -6.96 -4.89
CA ALA A 51 -2.77 -7.00 -6.33
C ALA A 51 -1.27 -7.08 -6.64
N CYS A 52 -0.47 -6.23 -6.00
CA CYS A 52 0.98 -6.24 -6.13
C CYS A 52 1.61 -7.50 -5.53
N ARG A 53 1.05 -8.04 -4.44
CA ARG A 53 1.54 -9.29 -3.83
C ARG A 53 1.40 -10.48 -4.75
N THR A 54 0.29 -10.62 -5.48
CA THR A 54 0.06 -11.77 -6.39
C THR A 54 1.08 -11.84 -7.52
N GLY A 55 1.70 -10.72 -7.90
CA GLY A 55 2.75 -10.66 -8.91
C GLY A 55 4.19 -10.64 -8.38
N MET A 56 4.38 -10.62 -7.06
CA MET A 56 5.71 -10.51 -6.43
C MET A 56 6.04 -11.76 -5.61
N ASP A 57 6.84 -12.66 -6.21
CA ASP A 57 7.45 -13.79 -5.51
C ASP A 57 8.53 -13.34 -4.50
N ASP A 58 9.16 -12.18 -4.72
CA ASP A 58 10.23 -11.66 -3.88
C ASP A 58 10.20 -10.12 -3.75
N CYS A 59 10.64 -9.59 -2.60
CA CYS A 59 10.61 -8.15 -2.31
C CYS A 59 11.68 -7.35 -3.08
N THR A 60 12.52 -7.99 -3.91
CA THR A 60 13.43 -7.32 -4.85
C THR A 60 12.70 -6.54 -5.95
N GLN A 61 11.41 -6.78 -6.15
CA GLN A 61 10.58 -6.03 -7.09
C GLN A 61 9.95 -4.77 -6.47
N VAL A 62 10.10 -4.55 -5.17
CA VAL A 62 9.68 -3.29 -4.53
C VAL A 62 10.85 -2.32 -4.69
N PRO A 63 10.74 -1.25 -5.50
CA PRO A 63 11.82 -0.28 -5.62
C PRO A 63 12.08 0.33 -4.23
N THR A 64 13.15 -0.12 -3.58
CA THR A 64 13.66 0.53 -2.38
C THR A 64 14.22 1.87 -2.83
N LYS A 65 13.38 2.91 -2.88
CA LYS A 65 13.86 4.30 -2.90
C LYS A 65 14.66 4.56 -1.63
N THR A 66 15.91 4.13 -1.63
CA THR A 66 17.05 4.50 -0.80
C THR A 66 18.18 3.76 -1.53
N GLU A 67 18.99 4.43 -2.35
CA GLU A 67 20.16 5.14 -1.85
C GLU A 67 20.33 6.53 -2.49
N ARG A 68 20.74 7.45 -1.64
CA ARG A 68 21.21 8.80 -1.94
C ARG A 68 22.70 8.81 -1.67
#